data_AF-A0A6N2D5T1-F1
#
_entry.id   AF-A0A6N2D5T1-F1
#
_cell.length_a   1.000
_cell.length_b   1.000
_cell.length_c   1.000
_cell.angle_alpha   90.00
_cell.angle_beta   90.00
_cell.angle_gamma   90.00
#
_symmetry.space_group_name_H-M   'P 1'
#
loop_
_entity.id
_entity.type
_entity.pdbx_description
1 polymer ?
#
loop_
_entity_poly.entity_id
_entity_poly.type
_entity_poly.pdbx_seq_one_letter_code
_entity_poly.pdbx_strand_id
1 'polypeptide(L)'
;MGNEARGDRMSGAVVVLLAAGLVWLGAACGGAVQRPAAQAPAALAPAAGMGEECVVDADCATGMCDRTVPGGYCTRACRASEDCGRRGWCDWDAGSGTGFCMQRCQSQRECRSAEFECFAIPDGGPEEGVCAWNAAERAPAEPNIGAPCRADVECMAPEGLDRYCLMAVDTFGNATRYVGGYCIALGCTADEACGEGARCAREGRMAFCATACEDDSACREGYACHPEQRVCAPR
;
A
#
# COMPACT_ATOMS: atom_id res chain seq x y z
N MET A 1 13.22 58.44 -1.93
CA MET A 1 13.79 58.44 -3.29
C MET A 1 13.23 57.19 -3.96
N GLY A 2 12.03 57.25 -4.55
CA GLY A 2 11.77 57.55 -5.98
C GLY A 2 12.09 56.31 -6.82
N ASN A 3 11.25 55.68 -7.64
CA ASN A 3 10.03 56.11 -8.33
C ASN A 3 9.15 54.90 -8.73
N GLU A 4 7.90 55.23 -9.04
CA GLU A 4 6.82 54.45 -9.66
C GLU A 4 7.09 53.94 -11.09
N ALA A 5 6.37 52.88 -11.49
CA ALA A 5 5.64 52.71 -12.77
C ALA A 5 4.86 51.37 -12.68
N ARG A 6 3.52 51.24 -12.68
CA ARG A 6 2.41 51.63 -13.59
C ARG A 6 2.46 51.02 -15.00
N GLY A 7 1.42 50.26 -15.34
CA GLY A 7 1.08 49.70 -16.66
C GLY A 7 0.06 48.55 -16.48
N ASP A 8 -1.24 48.80 -16.25
CA ASP A 8 -2.33 49.13 -17.19
C ASP A 8 -2.69 48.08 -18.27
N ARG A 9 -3.86 47.44 -18.03
CA ARG A 9 -4.99 47.09 -18.93
C ARG A 9 -4.75 46.54 -20.35
N MET A 10 -5.37 45.37 -20.61
CA MET A 10 -6.31 45.08 -21.73
C MET A 10 -7.23 43.93 -21.22
N SER A 11 -8.57 43.99 -21.11
CA SER A 11 -9.67 44.34 -22.03
C SER A 11 -9.64 43.61 -23.37
N GLY A 12 -10.52 42.60 -23.50
CA GLY A 12 -10.85 41.88 -24.73
C GLY A 12 -11.83 40.75 -24.39
N ALA A 13 -13.12 41.06 -24.28
CA ALA A 13 -14.11 40.93 -25.35
C ALA A 13 -14.87 39.59 -25.29
N VAL A 14 -16.09 39.73 -24.78
CA VAL A 14 -17.24 38.83 -24.87
C VAL A 14 -17.47 38.39 -26.32
N VAL A 15 -17.65 37.08 -26.54
CA VAL A 15 -18.39 36.55 -27.69
C VAL A 15 -19.44 35.58 -27.16
N VAL A 16 -20.66 36.08 -27.06
CA VAL A 16 -21.88 35.29 -26.96
C VAL A 16 -22.20 34.78 -28.37
N LEU A 17 -22.23 33.47 -28.56
CA LEU A 17 -22.86 32.85 -29.72
C LEU A 17 -24.01 31.97 -29.25
N LEU A 18 -25.20 32.57 -29.28
CA LEU A 18 -26.48 31.89 -29.39
C LEU A 18 -26.60 31.35 -30.81
N ALA A 19 -26.81 30.05 -30.96
CA ALA A 19 -27.35 29.48 -32.20
C ALA A 19 -28.44 28.46 -31.83
N ALA A 20 -29.65 28.83 -32.23
CA ALA A 20 -30.86 28.05 -32.09
C ALA A 20 -30.92 26.92 -33.14
N GLY A 21 -31.55 25.82 -32.74
CA GLY A 21 -32.50 25.08 -33.56
C GLY A 21 -31.95 24.27 -34.73
N LEU A 22 -32.01 22.94 -34.59
CA LEU A 22 -32.54 22.06 -35.63
C LEU A 22 -32.97 20.74 -35.00
N VAL A 23 -34.28 20.61 -34.84
CA VAL A 23 -34.98 19.36 -34.54
C VAL A 23 -34.90 18.48 -35.79
N TRP A 24 -34.22 17.34 -35.69
CA TRP A 24 -34.32 16.25 -36.65
C TRP A 24 -35.11 15.11 -36.04
N LEU A 25 -36.35 14.94 -36.52
CA LEU A 25 -37.14 13.73 -36.39
C LEU A 25 -36.60 12.71 -37.40
N GLY A 26 -35.82 11.74 -36.92
CA GLY A 26 -35.36 10.59 -37.69
C GLY A 26 -35.75 9.30 -36.98
N ALA A 27 -36.90 8.74 -37.36
CA ALA A 27 -37.27 7.38 -37.02
C ALA A 27 -36.55 6.41 -37.97
N ALA A 28 -35.71 5.53 -37.43
CA ALA A 28 -35.30 4.30 -38.10
C ALA A 28 -34.95 3.24 -37.05
N CYS A 29 -35.82 2.24 -36.94
CA CYS A 29 -35.56 0.99 -36.23
C CYS A 29 -34.40 0.26 -36.93
N GLY A 30 -33.26 0.20 -36.27
CA GLY A 30 -32.11 -0.59 -36.67
C GLY A 30 -31.42 -1.13 -35.43
N GLY A 31 -31.93 -2.24 -34.90
CA GLY A 31 -31.31 -2.97 -33.79
C GLY A 31 -30.00 -3.61 -34.25
N ALA A 32 -28.93 -2.80 -34.29
CA ALA A 32 -27.58 -3.32 -34.35
C ALA A 32 -27.28 -3.93 -32.99
N VAL A 33 -27.31 -5.27 -32.93
CA VAL A 33 -26.73 -6.04 -31.83
C VAL A 33 -25.25 -5.67 -31.76
N GLN A 34 -24.90 -4.76 -30.87
CA GLN A 34 -23.51 -4.47 -30.52
C GLN A 34 -22.96 -5.74 -29.89
N ARG A 35 -22.22 -6.52 -30.68
CA ARG A 35 -21.35 -7.56 -30.15
C ARG A 35 -20.44 -6.89 -29.11
N PRO A 36 -20.38 -7.37 -27.86
CA PRO A 36 -19.42 -6.86 -26.90
C PRO A 36 -18.04 -7.02 -27.51
N ALA A 37 -17.31 -5.92 -27.64
CA ALA A 37 -15.91 -5.96 -28.04
C ALA A 37 -15.20 -6.89 -27.06
N ALA A 38 -14.62 -7.96 -27.58
CA ALA A 38 -13.71 -8.79 -26.81
C ALA A 38 -12.62 -7.86 -26.27
N GLN A 39 -12.61 -7.66 -24.95
CA GLN A 39 -11.56 -6.91 -24.28
C GLN A 39 -10.26 -7.60 -24.64
N ALA A 40 -9.39 -6.89 -25.38
CA ALA A 40 -8.04 -7.37 -25.62
C ALA A 40 -7.42 -7.68 -24.26
N PRO A 41 -6.73 -8.83 -24.09
CA PRO A 41 -6.03 -9.12 -22.85
C PRO A 41 -5.12 -7.93 -22.55
N ALA A 42 -5.25 -7.36 -21.36
CA ALA A 42 -4.37 -6.30 -20.90
C ALA A 42 -2.93 -6.76 -21.16
N ALA A 43 -2.21 -6.00 -21.99
CA ALA A 43 -0.79 -6.26 -22.18
C ALA A 43 -0.16 -6.28 -20.79
N LEU A 44 0.43 -7.42 -20.41
CA LEU A 44 1.09 -7.59 -19.12
C LEU A 44 2.06 -6.41 -18.96
N ALA A 45 1.83 -5.59 -17.93
CA ALA A 45 2.75 -4.53 -17.59
C ALA A 45 4.16 -5.12 -17.43
N PRO A 46 5.22 -4.42 -17.84
CA PRO A 46 6.57 -4.91 -17.63
C PRO A 46 6.77 -5.18 -16.14
N ALA A 47 7.29 -6.36 -15.82
CA ALA A 47 7.54 -6.75 -14.44
C ALA A 47 8.46 -5.73 -13.75
N ALA A 48 8.18 -5.47 -12.48
CA ALA A 48 8.72 -4.37 -11.71
C ALA A 48 10.19 -4.61 -11.35
N GLY A 49 11.00 -3.55 -11.39
CA GLY A 49 12.41 -3.61 -11.03
C GLY A 49 12.61 -3.82 -9.53
N MET A 50 13.86 -4.11 -9.13
CA MET A 50 14.23 -4.10 -7.71
C MET A 50 13.91 -2.75 -7.06
N GLY A 51 13.25 -2.81 -5.91
CA GLY A 51 12.78 -1.64 -5.15
C GLY A 51 11.44 -1.08 -5.55
N GLU A 52 10.83 -1.59 -6.62
CA GLU A 52 9.46 -1.24 -7.01
C GLU A 52 8.43 -1.96 -6.14
N GLU A 53 7.19 -1.46 -6.20
CA GLU A 53 6.02 -2.06 -5.54
C GLU A 53 5.67 -3.43 -6.14
N CYS A 54 5.14 -4.29 -5.29
CA CYS A 54 4.66 -5.62 -5.68
C CYS A 54 3.61 -6.11 -4.69
N VAL A 55 2.77 -7.03 -5.17
CA VAL A 55 1.82 -7.77 -4.34
C VAL A 55 2.23 -9.24 -4.27
N VAL A 56 2.77 -9.77 -5.37
CA VAL A 56 3.24 -11.14 -5.49
C VAL A 56 4.61 -11.21 -6.15
N ASP A 57 5.31 -12.34 -5.98
CA ASP A 57 6.62 -12.56 -6.59
C ASP A 57 6.60 -12.41 -8.12
N ALA A 58 5.48 -12.78 -8.76
CA ALA A 58 5.31 -12.65 -10.21
C ALA A 58 5.27 -11.20 -10.71
N ASP A 59 5.04 -10.22 -9.82
CA ASP A 59 5.10 -8.80 -10.18
C ASP A 59 6.55 -8.35 -10.37
N CYS A 60 7.52 -9.04 -9.77
CA CYS A 60 8.92 -8.69 -9.83
C CYS A 60 9.60 -9.26 -11.09
N ALA A 61 10.36 -8.42 -11.80
CA ALA A 61 11.14 -8.84 -12.96
C ALA A 61 12.12 -9.96 -12.61
N THR A 62 12.65 -9.93 -11.39
CA THR A 62 13.46 -10.98 -10.80
C THR A 62 13.22 -11.04 -9.30
N GLY A 63 13.22 -12.24 -8.73
CA GLY A 63 13.25 -12.44 -7.29
C GLY A 63 11.87 -12.64 -6.66
N MET A 64 11.64 -11.99 -5.53
CA MET A 64 10.47 -12.15 -4.67
C MET A 64 9.95 -10.80 -4.20
N CYS A 65 8.68 -10.78 -3.81
CA CYS A 65 8.04 -9.63 -3.22
C CYS A 65 8.19 -9.65 -1.69
N ASP A 66 9.01 -8.75 -1.15
CA ASP A 66 9.04 -8.52 0.29
C ASP A 66 7.79 -7.74 0.72
N ARG A 67 6.84 -8.44 1.32
CA ARG A 67 5.56 -7.90 1.79
C ARG A 67 5.62 -7.42 3.24
N THR A 68 6.80 -7.45 3.86
CA THR A 68 6.97 -6.92 5.22
C THR A 68 6.99 -5.40 5.24
N VAL A 69 7.17 -4.74 4.09
CA VAL A 69 7.13 -3.28 3.95
C VAL A 69 5.88 -2.81 3.17
N PRO A 70 5.41 -1.57 3.41
CA PRO A 70 4.16 -1.08 2.83
C PRO A 70 4.18 -1.08 1.30
N GLY A 71 3.15 -1.69 0.68
CA GLY A 71 3.04 -1.78 -0.78
C GLY A 71 4.01 -2.78 -1.44
N GLY A 72 4.70 -3.59 -0.63
CA GLY A 72 5.67 -4.57 -1.09
C GLY A 72 6.96 -3.96 -1.64
N TYR A 73 7.99 -4.78 -1.76
CA TYR A 73 9.28 -4.37 -2.28
C TYR A 73 9.92 -5.51 -3.06
N CYS A 74 10.09 -5.32 -4.37
CA CYS A 74 10.76 -6.31 -5.21
C CYS A 74 12.24 -6.43 -4.80
N THR A 75 12.62 -7.61 -4.33
CA THR A 75 13.98 -7.94 -3.90
C THR A 75 14.36 -9.34 -4.37
N ARG A 76 15.60 -9.76 -4.08
CA ARG A 76 16.08 -11.12 -4.30
C ARG A 76 17.14 -11.45 -3.27
N ALA A 77 17.33 -12.74 -3.04
CA ALA A 77 18.43 -13.21 -2.22
C ALA A 77 19.79 -12.82 -2.86
N CYS A 78 20.74 -12.44 -2.02
CA CYS A 78 22.11 -12.13 -2.42
C CYS A 78 23.10 -12.63 -1.37
N ARG A 79 24.36 -12.77 -1.78
CA ARG A 79 25.53 -12.99 -0.93
C ARG A 79 26.53 -11.84 -1.03
N ALA A 80 26.48 -11.10 -2.13
CA ALA A 80 27.27 -9.91 -2.36
C ALA A 80 26.51 -8.89 -3.22
N SER A 81 26.92 -7.63 -3.20
CA SER A 81 26.24 -6.54 -3.93
C SER A 81 26.26 -6.75 -5.45
N GLU A 82 27.22 -7.50 -5.99
CA GLU A 82 27.29 -7.90 -7.39
C GLU A 82 26.07 -8.74 -7.80
N ASP A 83 25.53 -9.56 -6.89
CA ASP A 83 24.33 -10.37 -7.15
C ASP A 83 23.13 -9.48 -7.40
N CYS A 84 23.11 -8.27 -6.84
CA CYS A 84 22.02 -7.31 -6.95
C CYS A 84 22.09 -6.45 -8.23
N GLY A 85 23.19 -6.53 -8.99
CA GLY A 85 23.40 -5.75 -10.21
C GLY A 85 23.74 -4.29 -9.91
N ARG A 86 23.89 -3.48 -10.97
CA ARG A 86 24.51 -2.14 -10.87
C ARG A 86 23.78 -1.15 -9.96
N ARG A 87 22.47 -1.29 -9.79
CA ARG A 87 21.65 -0.42 -8.92
C ARG A 87 21.34 -1.05 -7.57
N GLY A 88 22.02 -2.14 -7.22
CA GLY A 88 21.73 -2.94 -6.05
C GLY A 88 22.80 -2.88 -4.98
N TRP A 89 22.38 -2.99 -3.74
CA TRP A 89 23.21 -3.24 -2.58
C TRP A 89 22.71 -4.51 -1.90
N CYS A 90 23.61 -5.40 -1.51
CA CYS A 90 23.23 -6.57 -0.72
C CYS A 90 23.27 -6.21 0.76
N ASP A 91 22.10 -6.13 1.41
CA ASP A 91 22.05 -6.10 2.87
C ASP A 91 22.23 -7.53 3.38
N TRP A 92 23.49 -7.88 3.64
CA TRP A 92 23.88 -9.22 4.03
C TRP A 92 23.94 -9.35 5.56
N ASP A 93 23.12 -10.25 6.10
CA ASP A 93 23.23 -10.68 7.48
C ASP A 93 24.02 -11.99 7.57
N ALA A 94 25.24 -11.90 8.11
CA ALA A 94 26.11 -13.06 8.31
C ALA A 94 25.53 -14.08 9.32
N GLY A 95 24.63 -13.65 10.21
CA GLY A 95 23.98 -14.51 11.21
C GLY A 95 22.96 -15.46 10.58
N SER A 96 22.15 -14.98 9.64
CA SER A 96 21.18 -15.79 8.90
C SER A 96 21.77 -16.49 7.67
N GLY A 97 22.90 -16.01 7.15
CA GLY A 97 23.53 -16.57 5.95
C GLY A 97 22.73 -16.28 4.67
N THR A 98 21.88 -15.26 4.70
CA THR A 98 21.09 -14.77 3.59
C THR A 98 21.06 -13.25 3.62
N GLY A 99 21.20 -12.61 2.47
CA GLY A 99 20.98 -11.17 2.32
C GLY A 99 19.85 -10.89 1.33
N PHE A 100 19.36 -9.66 1.34
CA PHE A 100 18.35 -9.17 0.39
C PHE A 100 18.87 -7.96 -0.37
N CYS A 101 18.51 -7.89 -1.64
CA CYS A 101 18.92 -6.79 -2.49
C CYS A 101 18.06 -5.55 -2.25
N MET A 102 18.72 -4.45 -1.91
CA MET A 102 18.13 -3.13 -1.78
C MET A 102 18.54 -2.24 -2.96
N GLN A 103 17.70 -1.27 -3.30
CA GLN A 103 17.93 -0.32 -4.37
C GLN A 103 18.90 0.73 -3.84
N ARG A 104 20.01 0.92 -4.54
CA ARG A 104 20.93 2.04 -4.27
C ARG A 104 20.28 3.36 -4.63
N CYS A 105 20.61 4.39 -3.86
CA CYS A 105 20.22 5.77 -4.10
C CYS A 105 21.38 6.72 -3.78
N GLN A 106 21.41 7.87 -4.45
CA GLN A 106 22.27 9.00 -4.09
C GLN A 106 21.46 10.13 -3.45
N SER A 107 20.15 10.13 -3.68
CA SER A 107 19.22 11.08 -3.08
C SER A 107 17.84 10.47 -2.87
N GLN A 108 17.06 11.09 -2.00
CA GLN A 108 15.66 10.75 -1.74
C GLN A 108 14.79 10.63 -3.00
N ARG A 109 15.13 11.36 -4.07
CA ARG A 109 14.36 11.37 -5.33
C ARG A 109 14.44 10.07 -6.12
N GLU A 110 15.43 9.23 -5.82
CA GLU A 110 15.61 7.94 -6.50
C GLU A 110 14.79 6.82 -5.87
N CYS A 111 14.33 7.00 -4.64
CA CYS A 111 13.46 6.05 -3.98
C CYS A 111 12.03 6.15 -4.51
N ARG A 112 11.37 4.99 -4.65
CA ARG A 112 10.10 4.86 -5.36
C ARG A 112 8.98 5.77 -4.83
N SER A 113 9.00 6.08 -3.54
CA SER A 113 8.01 6.93 -2.91
C SER A 113 8.63 7.68 -1.73
N ALA A 114 7.92 8.69 -1.24
CA ALA A 114 8.30 9.39 -0.02
C ALA A 114 8.26 8.49 1.23
N GLU A 115 7.74 7.25 1.15
CA GLU A 115 7.74 6.29 2.25
C GLU A 115 9.11 5.61 2.44
N PHE A 116 9.95 5.59 1.40
CA PHE A 116 11.27 4.98 1.41
C PHE A 116 12.33 6.07 1.48
N GLU A 117 13.19 6.01 2.49
CA GLU A 117 14.25 6.98 2.69
C GLU A 117 15.57 6.47 2.14
N CYS A 118 16.38 7.39 1.62
CA CYS A 118 17.74 7.09 1.18
C CYS A 118 18.70 7.09 2.38
N PHE A 119 18.95 5.92 2.97
CA PHE A 119 19.84 5.76 4.12
C PHE A 119 21.29 5.58 3.67
N ALA A 120 22.20 6.35 4.26
CA ALA A 120 23.63 6.21 4.01
C ALA A 120 24.13 4.82 4.44
N ILE A 121 24.96 4.20 3.59
CA ILE A 121 25.62 2.94 3.93
C ILE A 121 26.87 3.27 4.76
N PRO A 122 27.08 2.70 5.96
CA PRO A 122 28.19 3.07 6.86
C PRO A 122 29.60 3.01 6.23
N ASP A 123 29.81 2.07 5.31
CA ASP A 123 31.09 1.89 4.58
C ASP A 123 30.97 2.29 3.09
N GLY A 124 29.85 2.90 2.70
CA GLY A 124 29.66 3.47 1.38
C GLY A 124 30.41 4.77 1.20
N GLY A 125 30.61 5.19 -0.05
CA GLY A 125 30.99 6.58 -0.33
C GLY A 125 29.94 7.56 0.25
N PRO A 126 30.28 8.84 0.45
CA PRO A 126 29.40 9.84 1.07
C PRO A 126 28.10 10.13 0.29
N GLU A 127 27.95 9.58 -0.91
CA GLU A 127 26.79 9.70 -1.79
C GLU A 127 26.14 8.34 -2.08
N GLU A 128 26.51 7.28 -1.36
CA GLU A 128 25.93 5.94 -1.53
C GLU A 128 24.99 5.59 -0.38
N GLY A 129 23.71 5.48 -0.72
CA GLY A 129 22.67 5.00 0.19
C GLY A 129 21.86 3.85 -0.38
N VAL A 130 20.92 3.36 0.42
CA VAL A 130 19.89 2.40 0.03
C VAL A 130 18.51 2.96 0.33
N CYS A 131 17.56 2.70 -0.57
CA CYS A 131 16.16 2.98 -0.33
C CYS A 131 15.58 1.94 0.63
N ALA A 132 15.29 2.35 1.86
CA ALA A 132 14.69 1.50 2.88
C ALA A 132 13.46 2.19 3.49
N TRP A 133 12.53 1.40 4.01
CA TRP A 133 11.41 1.96 4.74
C TRP A 133 11.86 2.41 6.14
N ASN A 134 11.64 3.68 6.49
CA ASN A 134 12.00 4.20 7.81
C ASN A 134 10.96 3.79 8.85
N ALA A 135 11.13 2.60 9.43
CA ALA A 135 10.23 2.07 10.44
C ALA A 135 10.15 2.96 11.69
N ALA A 136 11.27 3.58 12.08
CA ALA A 136 11.33 4.37 13.31
C ALA A 136 10.47 5.64 13.23
N GLU A 137 10.38 6.26 12.05
CA GLU A 137 9.59 7.48 11.85
C GLU A 137 8.16 7.21 11.37
N ARG A 138 7.92 6.06 10.74
CA ARG A 138 6.64 5.80 10.04
C ARG A 138 5.76 4.76 10.71
N ALA A 139 6.29 3.96 11.63
CA ALA A 139 5.45 3.03 12.39
C ALA A 139 4.42 3.81 13.23
N PRO A 140 3.19 3.30 13.38
CA PRO A 140 2.21 3.91 14.27
C PRO A 140 2.75 3.98 15.70
N ALA A 141 2.58 5.12 16.37
CA ALA A 141 3.06 5.31 17.74
C ALA A 141 2.23 4.55 18.79
N GLU A 142 0.99 4.20 18.45
CA GLU A 142 0.02 3.55 19.33
C GLU A 142 -0.65 2.36 18.63
N PRO A 143 -1.16 1.37 19.39
CA PRO A 143 -1.89 0.25 18.81
C PRO A 143 -3.05 0.72 17.93
N ASN A 144 -3.12 0.17 16.71
CA ASN A 144 -4.08 0.60 15.68
C ASN A 144 -4.92 -0.58 15.16
N ILE A 145 -5.46 -1.37 16.09
CA ILE A 145 -6.30 -2.54 15.76
C ILE A 145 -7.50 -2.13 14.89
N GLY A 146 -7.67 -2.85 13.77
CA GLY A 146 -8.68 -2.63 12.74
C GLY A 146 -8.39 -1.51 11.73
N ALA A 147 -7.23 -0.85 11.85
CA ALA A 147 -6.77 0.08 10.82
C ALA A 147 -6.50 -0.64 9.48
N PRO A 148 -6.58 0.09 8.34
CA PRO A 148 -6.06 -0.41 7.06
C PRO A 148 -4.58 -0.73 7.16
N CYS A 149 -4.16 -1.74 6.41
CA CYS A 149 -2.75 -2.11 6.29
C CYS A 149 -2.49 -2.80 4.96
N ARG A 150 -1.25 -2.73 4.51
CA ARG A 150 -0.71 -3.48 3.37
C ARG A 150 0.44 -4.40 3.80
N ALA A 151 1.05 -4.11 4.94
CA ALA A 151 2.12 -4.91 5.55
C ALA A 151 2.03 -4.90 7.09
N ASP A 152 2.64 -5.88 7.73
CA ASP A 152 2.65 -6.03 9.20
C ASP A 152 3.24 -4.80 9.90
N VAL A 153 4.19 -4.11 9.26
CA VAL A 153 4.85 -2.93 9.85
C VAL A 153 3.96 -1.70 9.96
N GLU A 154 2.85 -1.65 9.21
CA GLU A 154 1.79 -0.63 9.33
C GLU A 154 0.88 -0.90 10.53
N CYS A 155 1.00 -2.08 11.14
CA CYS A 155 0.28 -2.42 12.35
C CYS A 155 1.14 -2.18 13.59
N MET A 156 0.47 -1.81 14.66
CA MET A 156 1.02 -1.71 16.01
C MET A 156 0.09 -2.50 16.94
N ALA A 157 0.68 -3.35 17.75
CA ALA A 157 -0.02 -4.19 18.71
C ALA A 157 0.21 -3.67 20.14
N PRO A 158 -0.70 -3.96 21.08
CA PRO A 158 -0.42 -3.81 22.51
C PRO A 158 0.84 -4.56 22.93
N GLU A 159 1.47 -4.11 24.01
CA GLU A 159 2.70 -4.71 24.53
C GLU A 159 2.53 -6.22 24.79
N GLY A 160 3.50 -7.00 24.33
CA GLY A 160 3.52 -8.46 24.51
C GLY A 160 2.64 -9.26 23.54
N LEU A 161 2.00 -8.60 22.57
CA LEU A 161 1.25 -9.25 21.48
C LEU A 161 1.95 -9.08 20.14
N ASP A 162 1.74 -10.03 19.22
CA ASP A 162 2.33 -9.96 17.89
C ASP A 162 1.41 -9.20 16.93
N ARG A 163 1.92 -8.13 16.31
CA ARG A 163 1.19 -7.42 15.25
C ARG A 163 1.07 -8.26 13.98
N TYR A 164 -0.05 -8.14 13.28
CA TYR A 164 -0.24 -8.80 12.00
C TYR A 164 -1.23 -8.04 11.11
N CYS A 165 -0.93 -7.97 9.81
CA CYS A 165 -1.81 -7.42 8.79
C CYS A 165 -2.56 -8.54 8.06
N LEU A 166 -3.88 -8.59 8.25
CA LEU A 166 -4.74 -9.40 7.39
C LEU A 166 -4.90 -8.67 6.05
N MET A 167 -4.05 -9.02 5.09
CA MET A 167 -3.97 -8.32 3.79
C MET A 167 -5.25 -8.46 2.95
N ALA A 168 -5.52 -7.43 2.13
CA ALA A 168 -6.63 -7.41 1.18
C ALA A 168 -6.45 -8.35 -0.02
N VAL A 169 -5.26 -8.90 -0.18
CA VAL A 169 -4.85 -9.77 -1.29
C VAL A 169 -4.03 -10.93 -0.73
N ASP A 170 -4.21 -12.13 -1.29
CA ASP A 170 -3.46 -13.32 -0.90
C ASP A 170 -2.07 -13.36 -1.57
N THR A 171 -1.31 -14.44 -1.33
CA THR A 171 0.02 -14.67 -1.92
C THR A 171 0.03 -14.81 -3.44
N PHE A 172 -1.16 -14.93 -4.06
CA PHE A 172 -1.35 -15.05 -5.51
C PHE A 172 -2.01 -13.80 -6.10
N GLY A 173 -2.20 -12.75 -5.28
CA GLY A 173 -2.79 -11.49 -5.71
C GLY A 173 -4.31 -11.53 -5.82
N ASN A 174 -4.97 -12.60 -5.38
CA ASN A 174 -6.43 -12.66 -5.35
C ASN A 174 -6.95 -11.83 -4.19
N ALA A 175 -8.04 -11.09 -4.40
CA ALA A 175 -8.70 -10.36 -3.34
C ALA A 175 -9.15 -11.31 -2.20
N THR A 176 -8.88 -10.90 -0.97
CA THR A 176 -9.40 -11.55 0.24
C THR A 176 -10.67 -10.84 0.69
N ARG A 177 -11.29 -11.35 1.76
CA ARG A 177 -12.41 -10.68 2.43
C ARG A 177 -12.00 -9.43 3.22
N TYR A 178 -10.71 -9.21 3.48
CA TYR A 178 -10.22 -8.10 4.29
C TYR A 178 -10.00 -6.84 3.45
N VAL A 179 -11.09 -6.21 3.01
CA VAL A 179 -11.05 -5.02 2.13
C VAL A 179 -10.19 -3.91 2.75
N GLY A 180 -9.14 -3.49 2.03
CA GLY A 180 -8.19 -2.46 2.50
C GLY A 180 -7.22 -2.93 3.60
N GLY A 181 -7.18 -4.23 3.90
CA GLY A 181 -6.38 -4.85 4.94
C GLY A 181 -6.87 -4.54 6.35
N TYR A 182 -6.51 -5.36 7.34
CA TYR A 182 -7.00 -5.20 8.70
C TYR A 182 -5.92 -5.55 9.73
N CYS A 183 -5.50 -4.56 10.52
CA CYS A 183 -4.55 -4.79 11.60
C CYS A 183 -5.18 -5.59 12.75
N ILE A 184 -4.52 -6.66 13.16
CA ILE A 184 -4.83 -7.45 14.35
C ILE A 184 -3.60 -7.58 15.24
N ALA A 185 -3.82 -8.01 16.49
CA ALA A 185 -2.74 -8.48 17.36
C ALA A 185 -3.00 -9.92 17.79
N LEU A 186 -2.01 -10.81 17.68
CA LEU A 186 -2.14 -12.22 18.00
C LEU A 186 -1.72 -12.48 19.46
N GLY A 187 -2.28 -13.53 20.06
CA GLY A 187 -1.83 -14.05 21.36
C GLY A 187 -2.55 -13.48 22.58
N CYS A 188 -3.63 -12.72 22.38
CA CYS A 188 -4.44 -12.24 23.51
C CYS A 188 -5.06 -13.41 24.30
N THR A 189 -5.22 -13.21 25.61
CA THR A 189 -5.86 -14.18 26.49
C THR A 189 -7.20 -13.66 27.07
N ALA A 190 -7.38 -12.34 27.10
CA ALA A 190 -8.57 -11.63 27.56
C ALA A 190 -8.69 -10.27 26.86
N ASP A 191 -9.86 -9.62 26.97
CA ASP A 191 -10.16 -8.33 26.30
C ASP A 191 -9.23 -7.21 26.75
N GLU A 192 -8.81 -7.21 28.02
CA GLU A 192 -7.94 -6.19 28.60
C GLU A 192 -6.54 -6.17 27.94
N ALA A 193 -6.09 -7.31 27.40
CA ALA A 193 -4.82 -7.39 26.68
C ALA A 193 -4.85 -6.64 25.34
N CYS A 194 -6.04 -6.38 24.79
CA CYS A 194 -6.20 -5.73 23.49
C CYS A 194 -6.19 -4.20 23.56
N GLY A 195 -6.27 -3.63 24.77
CA GLY A 195 -6.36 -2.18 24.96
C GLY A 195 -7.74 -1.61 24.65
N GLU A 196 -7.84 -0.29 24.66
CA GLU A 196 -9.09 0.42 24.44
C GLU A 196 -9.62 0.23 23.02
N GLY A 197 -10.94 0.01 22.88
CA GLY A 197 -11.60 -0.11 21.58
C GLY A 197 -11.38 -1.44 20.84
N ALA A 198 -10.70 -2.42 21.46
CA ALA A 198 -10.51 -3.76 20.91
C ALA A 198 -10.93 -4.86 21.89
N ARG A 199 -11.23 -6.05 21.37
CA ARG A 199 -11.57 -7.24 22.16
C ARG A 199 -10.83 -8.46 21.66
N CYS A 200 -10.65 -9.43 22.56
CA CYS A 200 -9.99 -10.68 22.26
C CYS A 200 -10.99 -11.66 21.64
N ALA A 201 -10.89 -11.81 20.33
CA ALA A 201 -11.65 -12.75 19.52
C ALA A 201 -10.94 -14.11 19.41
N ARG A 202 -11.71 -15.15 19.09
CA ARG A 202 -11.20 -16.52 18.87
C ARG A 202 -11.75 -17.11 17.59
N GLU A 203 -10.84 -17.65 16.79
CA GLU A 203 -11.14 -18.48 15.62
C GLU A 203 -10.40 -19.81 15.77
N GLY A 204 -11.12 -20.86 16.14
CA GLY A 204 -10.54 -22.16 16.48
C GLY A 204 -9.55 -22.07 17.64
N ARG A 205 -8.26 -22.30 17.36
CA ARG A 205 -7.17 -22.22 18.36
C ARG A 205 -6.46 -20.87 18.39
N MET A 206 -6.76 -19.98 17.45
CA MET A 206 -6.13 -18.68 17.34
C MET A 206 -6.94 -17.66 18.15
N ALA A 207 -6.26 -16.91 19.01
CA ALA A 207 -6.81 -15.77 19.71
C ALA A 207 -6.16 -14.49 19.19
N PHE A 208 -6.96 -13.47 18.90
CA PHE A 208 -6.49 -12.23 18.31
C PHE A 208 -7.35 -11.04 18.73
N CYS A 209 -6.72 -9.87 18.84
CA CYS A 209 -7.40 -8.61 19.05
C CYS A 209 -7.97 -8.08 17.74
N ALA A 210 -9.24 -7.71 17.77
CA ALA A 210 -9.94 -7.02 16.69
C ALA A 210 -10.77 -5.87 17.29
N THR A 211 -11.10 -4.86 16.47
CA THR A 211 -11.90 -3.71 16.89
C THR A 211 -13.22 -4.17 17.50
N ALA A 212 -13.53 -3.67 18.70
CA ALA A 212 -14.76 -3.94 19.40
C ALA A 212 -15.95 -3.30 18.67
N CYS A 213 -17.13 -3.92 18.75
CA CYS A 213 -18.34 -3.34 18.19
C CYS A 213 -19.58 -3.77 18.97
N GLU A 214 -20.60 -2.91 18.95
CA GLU A 214 -21.95 -3.25 19.40
C GLU A 214 -22.89 -3.50 18.21
N ASP A 215 -22.67 -2.78 17.11
CA ASP A 215 -23.39 -2.92 15.85
C ASP A 215 -22.48 -2.55 14.65
N ASP A 216 -22.99 -2.74 13.44
CA ASP A 216 -22.25 -2.53 12.18
C ASP A 216 -21.74 -1.11 11.97
N SER A 217 -22.32 -0.10 12.64
CA SER A 217 -21.90 1.30 12.48
C SER A 217 -20.58 1.61 13.15
N ALA A 218 -20.17 0.79 14.13
CA ALA A 218 -18.85 0.86 14.74
C ALA A 218 -17.73 0.31 13.83
N CYS A 219 -18.10 -0.43 12.78
CA CYS A 219 -17.16 -1.08 11.89
C CYS A 219 -16.90 -0.23 10.63
N ARG A 220 -15.66 -0.30 10.15
CA ARG A 220 -15.29 0.29 8.86
C ARG A 220 -16.08 -0.35 7.72
N GLU A 221 -16.29 0.40 6.63
CA GLU A 221 -16.86 -0.13 5.39
C GLU A 221 -16.18 -1.44 4.95
N GLY A 222 -16.99 -2.42 4.54
CA GLY A 222 -16.56 -3.80 4.23
C GLY A 222 -16.59 -4.76 5.43
N TYR A 223 -16.82 -4.24 6.64
CA TYR A 223 -16.86 -5.02 7.88
C TYR A 223 -18.25 -4.90 8.54
N ALA A 224 -18.59 -5.89 9.35
CA ALA A 224 -19.80 -5.94 10.16
C ALA A 224 -19.46 -6.45 11.56
N CYS A 225 -20.35 -6.15 12.51
CA CYS A 225 -20.15 -6.58 13.87
C CYS A 225 -20.51 -8.06 14.02
N HIS A 226 -19.53 -8.88 14.40
CA HIS A 226 -19.77 -10.30 14.64
C HIS A 226 -20.72 -10.46 15.85
N PRO A 227 -21.87 -11.15 15.72
CA PRO A 227 -22.92 -11.13 16.74
C PRO A 227 -22.48 -11.75 18.08
N GLU A 228 -21.66 -12.81 18.02
CA GLU A 228 -21.21 -13.50 19.23
C GLU A 228 -19.92 -12.88 19.81
N GLN A 229 -18.89 -12.71 18.98
CA GLN A 229 -17.59 -12.22 19.42
C GLN A 229 -17.54 -10.71 19.66
N ARG A 230 -18.52 -9.94 19.14
CA ARG A 230 -18.61 -8.48 19.28
C ARG A 230 -17.34 -7.76 18.82
N VAL A 231 -16.78 -8.23 17.71
CA VAL A 231 -15.66 -7.61 17.01
C VAL A 231 -16.01 -7.37 15.55
N CYS A 232 -15.40 -6.37 14.94
CA CYS A 232 -15.53 -6.12 13.52
C CYS A 232 -14.81 -7.21 12.72
N ALA A 233 -15.57 -7.86 11.84
CA ALA A 233 -15.09 -8.89 10.94
C ALA A 233 -15.57 -8.59 9.51
N PRO A 234 -14.90 -9.12 8.47
CA PRO A 234 -15.39 -9.01 7.10
C PRO A 234 -16.84 -9.49 6.95
N ARG A 235 -17.60 -8.80 6.10
CA ARG A 235 -18.97 -9.21 5.71
C ARG A 235 -18.99 -10.48 4.86
#